data_AF-A0ABD3GH41-F1
#
_entry.id   AF-A0ABD3GH41-F1
#
_cell.length_a   1.000
_cell.length_b   1.000
_cell.length_c   1.000
_cell.angle_alpha   90.00
_cell.angle_beta   90.00
_cell.angle_gamma   90.00
#
_symmetry.space_group_name_H-M   'P 1'
#
loop_
_entity.id
_entity.type
_entity.pdbx_description
1 polymer ?
#
loop_
_entity_poly.entity_id
_entity_poly.type
_entity_poly.pdbx_seq_one_letter_code
_entity_poly.pdbx_strand_id
1 'polypeptide(L)'
;MEAKKTNVEGEQSGEVTDPNGSPESDLEEDQLTSGEVSKQLRDVKILALQELKALEENLQFNLGSIWENANVVVDYSLSGRGRAALILQPSVQVLERGIKDECTCAWAKILSETGPINVMSIYAPNNARERCCLWIWVKENLNEDNWVVTGDWNSVELSDDSDGPTAVLNGGDLRVWKVMTNDFELVDAYLCAAFIEGPRFTCQVYCGERLDQARLDRCYLSNGGSWAHHVHKVTHVATQTLSDHWHVVITLHLKEETQERMRRGTYFKMNSDDLKNMEVFQYWSKRASSREDPFFDNLLSSRMGAEWAAESNQKAIFLKLDFAKAYYRVQHEYIWDILETMQVDQDLIKLLKGLVQQGFSKVHVNGWFTGKISLERGIRQGCPVAPYLFVLTTQPLMLLFEKTQKEGRLKGIETPGGRQLLHQLFVDDIGVYLQATEGGFSTAKALVFVFEEISGATLNLSKSNIIPLGMDELPAWFQRTRCKIVAKGEIITYLGGGGR
;
A
#
# COMPACT_ATOMS: atom_id res chain seq x y z
N MET A 1 -36.67 -2.98 1.70
CA MET A 1 -37.97 -3.17 2.37
C MET A 1 -38.24 -1.95 3.24
N GLU A 2 -39.21 -1.11 2.88
CA GLU A 2 -39.74 -0.09 3.79
C GLU A 2 -40.86 -0.72 4.63
N ALA A 3 -40.70 -0.74 5.95
CA ALA A 3 -41.78 -1.10 6.87
C ALA A 3 -42.40 0.18 7.43
N LYS A 4 -43.66 0.43 7.03
CA LYS A 4 -44.55 1.45 7.60
C LYS A 4 -44.66 1.24 9.12
N LYS A 5 -44.32 2.26 9.90
CA LYS A 5 -44.73 2.36 11.32
C LYS A 5 -46.20 2.79 11.39
N THR A 6 -47.04 1.90 11.89
CA THR A 6 -48.39 2.22 12.37
C THR A 6 -48.30 2.83 13.76
N ASN A 7 -48.84 4.05 13.91
CA ASN A 7 -49.04 4.71 15.20
C ASN A 7 -50.06 3.93 16.04
N VAL A 8 -49.75 3.75 17.33
CA VAL A 8 -50.73 3.52 18.39
C VAL A 8 -50.39 4.48 19.52
N GLU A 9 -51.30 5.40 19.81
CA GLU A 9 -51.32 6.25 20.99
C GLU A 9 -51.73 5.42 22.22
N GLY A 10 -51.18 5.74 23.40
CA GLY A 10 -51.72 5.24 24.67
C GLY A 10 -50.79 5.32 25.88
N GLU A 11 -51.02 6.36 26.68
CA GLU A 11 -50.90 6.42 28.15
C GLU A 11 -49.58 6.82 28.84
N GLN A 12 -49.75 7.84 29.68
CA GLN A 12 -48.83 8.46 30.62
C GLN A 12 -48.65 7.60 31.88
N SER A 13 -47.44 7.56 32.45
CA SER A 13 -47.21 7.77 33.90
C SER A 13 -45.72 7.63 34.27
N GLY A 14 -45.22 8.58 35.08
CA GLY A 14 -44.19 8.30 36.09
C GLY A 14 -42.79 8.86 35.83
N GLU A 15 -42.55 10.11 36.25
CA GLU A 15 -41.21 10.60 36.60
C GLU A 15 -40.64 9.79 37.76
N VAL A 16 -39.44 9.22 37.57
CA VAL A 16 -38.52 8.87 38.66
C VAL A 16 -37.13 9.36 38.25
N THR A 17 -36.65 10.38 38.95
CA THR A 17 -35.32 10.96 38.86
C THR A 17 -34.27 10.03 39.47
N ASP A 18 -33.25 9.64 38.72
CA ASP A 18 -32.01 9.05 39.25
C ASP A 18 -30.83 10.03 39.05
N PRO A 19 -30.19 10.53 40.12
CA PRO A 19 -29.10 11.50 40.05
C PRO A 19 -27.75 10.79 39.99
N ASN A 20 -27.31 10.40 38.79
CA ASN A 20 -25.90 10.05 38.55
C ASN A 20 -25.53 10.43 37.11
N GLY A 21 -25.24 11.71 36.92
CA GLY A 21 -24.70 12.25 35.67
C GLY A 21 -23.32 11.64 35.38
N SER A 22 -23.28 10.73 34.41
CA SER A 22 -22.09 10.44 33.62
C SER A 22 -22.17 11.29 32.36
N PRO A 23 -21.06 11.90 31.90
CA PRO A 23 -21.10 12.76 30.73
C PRO A 23 -21.34 11.90 29.49
N GLU A 24 -22.54 11.99 28.91
CA GLU A 24 -22.79 11.59 27.53
C GLU A 24 -21.81 12.38 26.66
N SER A 25 -20.83 11.68 26.10
CA SER A 25 -20.02 12.20 25.02
C SER A 25 -20.92 12.25 23.78
N ASP A 26 -21.30 13.47 23.39
CA ASP A 26 -21.86 13.77 22.07
C ASP A 26 -20.82 13.42 21.00
N LEU A 27 -20.75 12.14 20.64
CA LEU A 27 -20.26 11.70 19.34
C LEU A 27 -21.49 11.69 18.43
N GLU A 28 -21.77 12.83 17.77
CA GLU A 28 -22.57 12.82 16.56
C GLU A 28 -21.85 11.92 15.55
N GLU A 29 -22.22 10.64 15.50
CA GLU A 29 -21.92 9.77 14.39
C GLU A 29 -22.65 10.32 13.16
N ASP A 30 -21.89 10.90 12.22
CA ASP A 30 -22.38 11.27 10.90
C ASP A 30 -22.89 10.01 10.16
N GLN A 31 -24.15 9.65 10.41
CA GLN A 31 -24.84 8.61 9.66
C GLN A 31 -25.18 9.15 8.27
N LEU A 32 -24.49 8.63 7.25
CA LEU A 32 -24.80 8.89 5.85
C LEU A 32 -26.28 8.61 5.54
N THR A 33 -26.99 9.62 5.04
CA THR A 33 -28.39 9.48 4.64
C THR A 33 -28.52 8.58 3.40
N SER A 34 -29.67 7.91 3.23
CA SER A 34 -29.93 7.07 2.04
C SER A 34 -29.77 7.82 0.70
N GLY A 35 -29.96 9.15 0.71
CA GLY A 35 -29.73 10.03 -0.44
C GLY A 35 -28.25 10.17 -0.81
N GLU A 36 -27.35 10.25 0.17
CA GLU A 36 -25.91 10.39 -0.03
C GLU A 36 -25.26 9.10 -0.53
N VAL A 37 -25.72 7.95 -0.02
CA VAL A 37 -25.34 6.62 -0.53
C VAL A 37 -25.74 6.48 -2.01
N SER A 38 -26.95 6.93 -2.38
CA SER A 38 -27.38 6.92 -3.80
C SER A 38 -26.53 7.83 -4.69
N LYS A 39 -25.92 8.87 -4.13
CA LYS A 39 -25.07 9.81 -4.86
C LYS A 39 -23.67 9.24 -5.05
N GLN A 40 -23.10 8.62 -4.01
CA GLN A 40 -21.81 7.92 -4.10
C GLN A 40 -21.87 6.74 -5.07
N LEU A 41 -22.94 5.95 -5.07
CA LEU A 41 -23.10 4.82 -5.99
C LEU A 41 -23.25 5.25 -7.46
N ARG A 42 -23.66 6.50 -7.74
CA ARG A 42 -23.75 7.02 -9.12
C ARG A 42 -22.40 7.30 -9.76
N ASP A 43 -21.39 7.61 -8.95
CA ASP A 43 -20.02 7.90 -9.42
C ASP A 43 -19.16 6.62 -9.55
N VAL A 44 -19.66 5.48 -9.06
CA VAL A 44 -19.01 4.18 -9.19
C VAL A 44 -19.27 3.59 -10.58
N LYS A 45 -18.22 3.08 -11.25
CA LYS A 45 -18.37 2.39 -12.55
C LYS A 45 -18.55 0.88 -12.44
N ILE A 46 -18.01 0.30 -11.36
CA ILE A 46 -17.93 -1.16 -11.15
C ILE A 46 -18.24 -1.45 -9.69
N LEU A 47 -19.21 -2.32 -9.45
CA LEU A 47 -19.58 -2.80 -8.12
C LEU A 47 -19.29 -4.29 -8.03
N ALA A 48 -18.46 -4.68 -7.06
CA ALA A 48 -18.18 -6.07 -6.72
C ALA A 48 -18.94 -6.42 -5.45
N LEU A 49 -19.75 -7.48 -5.48
CA LEU A 49 -20.50 -7.94 -4.31
C LEU A 49 -20.10 -9.38 -3.98
N GLN A 50 -20.03 -9.68 -2.69
CA GLN A 50 -19.70 -11.00 -2.17
C GLN A 50 -20.83 -11.51 -1.26
N GLU A 51 -20.86 -12.83 -1.06
CA GLU A 51 -21.85 -13.55 -0.27
C GLU A 51 -23.32 -13.25 -0.63
N LEU A 52 -23.67 -13.17 -1.92
CA LEU A 52 -25.07 -12.94 -2.28
C LEU A 52 -25.94 -14.14 -1.89
N LYS A 53 -26.89 -13.86 -1.00
CA LYS A 53 -27.95 -14.79 -0.59
C LYS A 53 -29.28 -14.53 -1.33
N ALA A 54 -29.22 -13.94 -2.52
CA ALA A 54 -30.39 -13.52 -3.30
C ALA A 54 -30.50 -14.23 -4.66
N LEU A 55 -31.74 -14.45 -5.11
CA LEU A 55 -32.09 -14.96 -6.44
C LEU A 55 -31.94 -13.86 -7.51
N GLU A 56 -31.63 -14.25 -8.75
CA GLU A 56 -31.36 -13.35 -9.89
C GLU A 56 -32.41 -12.27 -10.12
N GLU A 57 -33.69 -12.65 -10.07
CA GLU A 57 -34.83 -11.77 -10.33
C GLU A 57 -34.90 -10.59 -9.34
N ASN A 58 -34.51 -10.82 -8.08
CA ASN A 58 -34.45 -9.78 -7.05
C ASN A 58 -33.26 -8.84 -7.26
N LEU A 59 -32.16 -9.35 -7.82
CA LEU A 59 -30.97 -8.52 -8.07
C LEU A 59 -31.25 -7.53 -9.21
N GLN A 60 -31.80 -7.99 -10.34
CA GLN A 60 -32.13 -7.11 -11.46
C GLN A 60 -33.20 -6.07 -11.10
N PHE A 61 -34.23 -6.46 -10.34
CA PHE A 61 -35.26 -5.52 -9.88
C PHE A 61 -34.71 -4.41 -8.97
N ASN A 62 -33.85 -4.76 -8.01
CA ASN A 62 -33.26 -3.78 -7.10
C ASN A 62 -32.21 -2.90 -7.80
N LEU A 63 -31.43 -3.45 -8.74
CA LEU A 63 -30.42 -2.70 -9.48
C LEU A 63 -31.00 -1.70 -10.49
N GLY A 64 -32.19 -1.95 -11.02
CA GLY A 64 -32.87 -1.00 -11.93
C GLY A 64 -33.11 0.39 -11.31
N SER A 65 -33.14 0.48 -9.97
CA SER A 65 -33.24 1.76 -9.26
C SER A 65 -31.93 2.56 -9.19
N ILE A 66 -30.78 1.93 -9.46
CA ILE A 66 -29.44 2.51 -9.40
C ILE A 66 -28.87 2.69 -10.81
N TRP A 67 -28.86 1.60 -11.59
CA TRP A 67 -28.43 1.56 -12.98
C TRP A 67 -29.42 0.75 -13.82
N GLU A 68 -30.25 1.45 -14.59
CA GLU A 68 -31.10 0.79 -15.59
C GLU A 68 -30.22 0.11 -16.66
N ASN A 69 -30.47 -1.18 -16.92
CA ASN A 69 -29.72 -2.01 -17.89
C ASN A 69 -28.22 -2.23 -17.55
N ALA A 70 -27.85 -2.31 -16.28
CA ALA A 70 -26.49 -2.65 -15.86
C ALA A 70 -26.00 -4.00 -16.44
N ASN A 71 -24.71 -4.07 -16.77
CA ASN A 71 -24.07 -5.31 -17.16
C ASN A 71 -23.74 -6.14 -15.92
N VAL A 72 -24.63 -7.08 -15.59
CA VAL A 72 -24.47 -7.98 -14.44
C VAL A 72 -23.72 -9.24 -14.85
N VAL A 73 -22.72 -9.62 -14.05
CA VAL A 73 -21.94 -10.86 -14.16
C VAL A 73 -22.12 -11.63 -12.86
N VAL A 74 -23.12 -12.51 -12.83
CA VAL A 74 -23.42 -13.42 -11.72
C VAL A 74 -23.91 -14.75 -12.29
N ASP A 75 -23.49 -15.86 -11.68
CA ASP A 75 -23.88 -17.22 -12.07
C ASP A 75 -24.74 -17.75 -10.94
N TYR A 76 -25.88 -18.31 -11.31
CA TYR A 76 -26.84 -18.89 -10.39
C TYR A 76 -27.00 -20.41 -10.62
N SER A 77 -26.23 -20.98 -11.55
CA SER A 77 -26.48 -22.29 -12.15
C SER A 77 -26.33 -23.48 -11.19
N LEU A 78 -25.68 -23.34 -10.03
CA LEU A 78 -25.29 -24.50 -9.20
C LEU A 78 -25.54 -24.44 -7.68
N SER A 79 -26.25 -23.47 -7.12
CA SER A 79 -26.63 -23.55 -5.69
C SER A 79 -27.79 -22.65 -5.23
N GLY A 80 -28.36 -21.81 -6.10
CA GLY A 80 -29.32 -20.79 -5.69
C GLY A 80 -28.73 -19.67 -4.82
N ARG A 81 -27.39 -19.56 -4.70
CA ARG A 81 -26.67 -18.49 -3.98
C ARG A 81 -25.42 -18.06 -4.75
N GLY A 82 -25.41 -16.84 -5.28
CA GLY A 82 -24.26 -16.28 -6.00
C GLY A 82 -23.20 -15.77 -5.01
N ARG A 83 -22.08 -16.46 -4.82
CA ARG A 83 -21.10 -16.08 -3.80
C ARG A 83 -20.26 -14.86 -4.15
N ALA A 84 -20.05 -14.58 -5.43
CA ALA A 84 -19.40 -13.36 -5.92
C ALA A 84 -20.11 -12.84 -7.17
N ALA A 85 -20.14 -11.52 -7.31
CA ALA A 85 -20.78 -10.81 -8.40
C ALA A 85 -19.95 -9.61 -8.85
N LEU A 86 -20.07 -9.29 -10.14
CA LEU A 86 -19.65 -8.01 -10.71
C LEU A 86 -20.84 -7.36 -11.39
N ILE A 87 -21.09 -6.10 -11.06
CA ILE A 87 -22.12 -5.27 -11.69
C ILE A 87 -21.41 -4.08 -12.30
N LEU A 88 -21.54 -3.93 -13.60
CA LEU A 88 -20.85 -2.92 -14.39
C LEU A 88 -21.87 -1.89 -14.88
N GLN A 89 -21.57 -0.62 -14.69
CA GLN A 89 -22.41 0.48 -15.16
C GLN A 89 -22.62 0.37 -16.69
N PRO A 90 -23.79 0.73 -17.25
CA PRO A 90 -24.06 0.61 -18.69
C PRO A 90 -23.05 1.33 -19.59
N SER A 91 -22.40 2.38 -19.08
CA SER A 91 -21.35 3.13 -19.78
C SER A 91 -20.03 2.36 -19.91
N VAL A 92 -19.84 1.28 -19.15
CA VAL A 92 -18.65 0.43 -19.22
C VAL A 92 -18.81 -0.57 -20.36
N GLN A 93 -17.93 -0.48 -21.34
CA GLN A 93 -17.90 -1.43 -22.45
C GLN A 93 -17.27 -2.74 -22.00
N VAL A 94 -18.08 -3.80 -21.95
CA VAL A 94 -17.65 -5.16 -21.60
C VAL A 94 -17.21 -5.88 -22.87
N LEU A 95 -15.98 -6.37 -22.89
CA LEU A 95 -15.40 -7.14 -23.99
C LEU A 95 -15.65 -8.64 -23.80
N GLU A 96 -15.36 -9.13 -22.60
CA GLU A 96 -15.55 -10.53 -22.22
C GLU A 96 -15.97 -10.60 -20.75
N ARG A 97 -16.65 -11.68 -20.36
CA ARG A 97 -17.03 -11.92 -18.97
C ARG A 97 -17.20 -13.41 -18.73
N GLY A 98 -17.03 -13.82 -17.49
CA GLY A 98 -17.20 -15.21 -17.12
C GLY A 98 -17.23 -15.41 -15.62
N ILE A 99 -17.58 -16.63 -15.25
CA ILE A 99 -17.75 -17.06 -13.87
C ILE A 99 -17.13 -18.42 -13.76
N LYS A 100 -16.36 -18.64 -12.70
CA LYS A 100 -15.58 -19.87 -12.54
C LYS A 100 -15.49 -20.24 -11.06
N ASP A 101 -15.43 -21.55 -10.81
CA ASP A 101 -15.38 -22.22 -9.50
C ASP A 101 -16.56 -21.94 -8.56
N GLU A 102 -17.68 -22.64 -8.76
CA GLU A 102 -18.88 -22.62 -7.89
C GLU A 102 -19.34 -21.20 -7.46
N CYS A 103 -19.22 -20.22 -8.36
CA CYS A 103 -19.58 -18.81 -8.14
C CYS A 103 -18.72 -18.06 -7.11
N THR A 104 -17.52 -18.54 -6.78
CA THR A 104 -16.58 -17.85 -5.88
C THR A 104 -15.81 -16.72 -6.58
N CYS A 105 -15.68 -16.79 -7.92
CA CYS A 105 -15.05 -15.76 -8.74
C CYS A 105 -15.95 -15.31 -9.89
N ALA A 106 -16.23 -14.01 -9.96
CA ALA A 106 -16.82 -13.38 -11.14
C ALA A 106 -15.76 -12.47 -11.79
N TRP A 107 -15.62 -12.50 -13.12
CA TRP A 107 -14.66 -11.65 -13.81
C TRP A 107 -15.24 -11.04 -15.08
N ALA A 108 -14.68 -9.89 -15.46
CA ALA A 108 -14.99 -9.19 -16.70
C ALA A 108 -13.76 -8.51 -17.26
N LYS A 109 -13.60 -8.58 -18.57
CA LYS A 109 -12.67 -7.77 -19.35
C LYS A 109 -13.43 -6.58 -19.91
N ILE A 110 -12.97 -5.38 -19.59
CA ILE A 110 -13.62 -4.12 -19.94
C ILE A 110 -12.68 -3.24 -20.77
N LEU A 111 -13.25 -2.38 -21.59
CA LEU A 111 -12.49 -1.33 -22.26
C LEU A 111 -12.48 -0.07 -21.39
N SER A 112 -11.29 0.39 -21.02
CA SER A 112 -11.08 1.70 -20.41
C SER A 112 -10.55 2.70 -21.45
N GLU A 113 -10.48 3.97 -21.07
CA GLU A 113 -9.87 5.04 -21.88
C GLU A 113 -8.43 4.72 -22.27
N THR A 114 -7.70 4.01 -21.41
CA THR A 114 -6.29 3.66 -21.63
C THR A 114 -6.10 2.27 -22.23
N GLY A 115 -7.17 1.55 -22.57
CA GLY A 115 -7.13 0.21 -23.15
C GLY A 115 -7.83 -0.87 -22.31
N PRO A 116 -7.72 -2.16 -22.67
CA PRO A 116 -8.40 -3.25 -21.98
C PRO A 116 -7.88 -3.48 -20.56
N ILE A 117 -8.81 -3.70 -19.63
CA ILE A 117 -8.56 -3.99 -18.21
C ILE A 117 -9.36 -5.23 -17.81
N ASN A 118 -8.76 -6.10 -16.99
CA ASN A 118 -9.42 -7.24 -16.41
C ASN A 118 -9.83 -6.94 -14.96
N VAL A 119 -11.07 -7.25 -14.59
CA VAL A 119 -11.59 -7.05 -13.23
C VAL A 119 -12.15 -8.36 -12.72
N MET A 120 -11.81 -8.74 -11.48
CA MET A 120 -12.27 -9.95 -10.83
C MET A 120 -12.78 -9.64 -9.42
N SER A 121 -13.93 -10.19 -9.09
CA SER A 121 -14.53 -10.22 -7.75
C SER A 121 -14.37 -11.62 -7.17
N ILE A 122 -13.78 -11.72 -5.99
CA ILE A 122 -13.50 -12.98 -5.29
C ILE A 122 -14.28 -13.03 -3.97
N TYR A 123 -14.86 -14.19 -3.66
CA TYR A 123 -15.28 -14.56 -2.31
C TYR A 123 -14.50 -15.80 -1.88
N ALA A 124 -13.44 -15.58 -1.10
CA ALA A 124 -12.52 -16.65 -0.73
C ALA A 124 -13.12 -17.55 0.35
N PRO A 125 -12.91 -18.88 0.30
CA PRO A 125 -13.35 -19.77 1.37
C PRO A 125 -12.76 -19.45 2.75
N ASN A 126 -13.49 -19.78 3.81
CA ASN A 126 -12.97 -19.71 5.18
C ASN A 126 -11.92 -20.81 5.48
N ASN A 127 -11.99 -21.93 4.76
CA ASN A 127 -11.06 -23.05 4.91
C ASN A 127 -9.77 -22.85 4.10
N ALA A 128 -8.61 -22.92 4.76
CA ALA A 128 -7.31 -22.71 4.12
C ALA A 128 -6.99 -23.70 2.97
N ARG A 129 -7.51 -24.95 3.04
CA ARG A 129 -7.31 -25.94 1.97
C ARG A 129 -8.13 -25.59 0.73
N GLU A 130 -9.37 -25.13 0.92
CA GLU A 130 -10.23 -24.68 -0.17
C GLU A 130 -9.71 -23.39 -0.79
N ARG A 131 -9.23 -22.43 0.02
CA ARG A 131 -8.52 -21.24 -0.49
C ARG A 131 -7.29 -21.59 -1.31
N CYS A 132 -6.50 -22.57 -0.87
CA CYS A 132 -5.34 -23.04 -1.62
C CYS A 132 -5.74 -23.51 -3.04
N CYS A 133 -6.85 -24.24 -3.17
CA CYS A 133 -7.40 -24.61 -4.49
C CYS A 133 -7.82 -23.39 -5.30
N LEU A 134 -8.54 -22.44 -4.66
CA LEU A 134 -8.95 -21.18 -5.29
C LEU A 134 -7.74 -20.39 -5.82
N TRP A 135 -6.66 -20.26 -5.04
CA TRP A 135 -5.47 -19.51 -5.46
C TRP A 135 -4.69 -20.18 -6.59
N ILE A 136 -4.59 -21.52 -6.59
CA ILE A 136 -4.03 -22.25 -7.74
C ILE A 136 -4.85 -21.93 -8.98
N TRP A 137 -6.17 -21.96 -8.84
CA TRP A 137 -7.08 -21.68 -9.94
C TRP A 137 -6.97 -20.22 -10.44
N VAL A 138 -7.00 -19.24 -9.54
CA VAL A 138 -6.81 -17.82 -9.88
C VAL A 138 -5.48 -17.63 -10.59
N LYS A 139 -4.40 -18.23 -10.08
CA LYS A 139 -3.07 -18.17 -10.68
C LYS A 139 -3.07 -18.65 -12.14
N GLU A 140 -3.74 -19.76 -12.43
CA GLU A 140 -3.83 -20.31 -13.79
C GLU A 140 -4.67 -19.43 -14.74
N ASN A 141 -5.52 -18.55 -14.20
CA ASN A 141 -6.47 -17.73 -14.95
C ASN A 141 -6.11 -16.25 -15.01
N LEU A 142 -5.13 -15.78 -14.25
CA LEU A 142 -4.46 -14.49 -14.46
C LEU A 142 -3.56 -14.54 -15.70
N ASN A 143 -4.08 -14.98 -16.84
CA ASN A 143 -3.30 -15.26 -18.05
C ASN A 143 -2.92 -14.03 -18.90
N GLU A 144 -3.41 -12.86 -18.51
CA GLU A 144 -3.22 -11.55 -19.16
C GLU A 144 -2.69 -10.52 -18.15
N ASP A 145 -2.21 -9.39 -18.66
CA ASP A 145 -1.77 -8.27 -17.84
C ASP A 145 -2.97 -7.38 -17.45
N ASN A 146 -2.79 -6.42 -16.53
CA ASN A 146 -3.79 -5.40 -16.14
C ASN A 146 -5.05 -5.93 -15.42
N TRP A 147 -4.86 -6.72 -14.37
CA TRP A 147 -5.90 -7.18 -13.45
C TRP A 147 -6.14 -6.23 -12.27
N VAL A 148 -7.41 -6.04 -11.96
CA VAL A 148 -7.95 -5.55 -10.69
C VAL A 148 -8.66 -6.71 -10.02
N VAL A 149 -8.07 -7.27 -8.97
CA VAL A 149 -8.60 -8.41 -8.22
C VAL A 149 -9.11 -7.91 -6.88
N THR A 150 -10.43 -7.86 -6.69
CA THR A 150 -11.09 -7.33 -5.48
C THR A 150 -12.02 -8.36 -4.87
N GLY A 151 -12.45 -8.16 -3.62
CA GLY A 151 -13.31 -9.09 -2.92
C GLY A 151 -13.06 -9.25 -1.43
N ASP A 152 -13.59 -10.34 -0.88
CA ASP A 152 -13.43 -10.75 0.52
C ASP A 152 -12.49 -11.97 0.59
N TRP A 153 -11.37 -11.81 1.30
CA TRP A 153 -10.34 -12.83 1.43
C TRP A 153 -10.60 -13.84 2.55
N ASN A 154 -11.55 -13.58 3.47
CA ASN A 154 -11.81 -14.39 4.67
C ASN A 154 -10.54 -14.76 5.47
N SER A 155 -9.46 -13.99 5.29
CA SER A 155 -8.15 -14.19 5.90
C SER A 155 -7.34 -12.90 5.83
N VAL A 156 -6.35 -12.79 6.71
CA VAL A 156 -5.42 -11.67 6.73
C VAL A 156 -4.03 -12.12 6.30
N GLU A 157 -3.33 -11.27 5.55
CA GLU A 157 -1.96 -11.55 5.13
C GLU A 157 -0.95 -11.29 6.25
N LEU A 158 -1.19 -10.25 7.05
CA LEU A 158 -0.36 -9.83 8.16
C LEU A 158 -1.16 -9.91 9.45
N SER A 159 -0.50 -10.29 10.55
CA SER A 159 -1.14 -10.28 11.87
C SER A 159 -1.70 -8.91 12.24
N ASP A 160 -1.02 -7.84 11.82
CA ASP A 160 -1.42 -6.47 12.16
C ASP A 160 -2.74 -6.06 11.50
N ASP A 161 -3.22 -6.81 10.50
CA ASP A 161 -4.52 -6.58 9.85
C ASP A 161 -5.69 -7.25 10.59
N SER A 162 -5.48 -7.76 11.80
CA SER A 162 -6.52 -8.30 12.68
C SER A 162 -6.21 -8.01 14.15
N ASP A 163 -7.21 -7.52 14.89
CA ASP A 163 -7.14 -7.40 16.36
C ASP A 163 -7.83 -8.59 17.06
N GLY A 164 -8.43 -9.50 16.28
CA GLY A 164 -9.12 -10.71 16.74
C GLY A 164 -8.47 -12.02 16.26
N PRO A 165 -9.15 -13.17 16.45
CA PRO A 165 -8.64 -14.51 16.12
C PRO A 165 -8.70 -14.85 14.62
N THR A 166 -8.85 -13.85 13.76
CA THR A 166 -8.95 -14.01 12.30
C THR A 166 -7.77 -14.80 11.75
N ALA A 167 -8.05 -15.73 10.83
CA ALA A 167 -7.02 -16.58 10.27
C ALA A 167 -5.99 -15.77 9.47
N VAL A 168 -4.73 -15.80 9.93
CA VAL A 168 -3.59 -15.34 9.14
C VAL A 168 -3.23 -16.42 8.14
N LEU A 169 -2.98 -16.03 6.88
CA LEU A 169 -2.49 -16.95 5.84
C LEU A 169 -1.28 -17.75 6.36
N ASN A 170 -1.33 -19.07 6.21
CA ASN A 170 -0.28 -19.95 6.69
C ASN A 170 -0.11 -21.20 5.81
N GLY A 171 0.98 -21.93 6.02
CA GLY A 171 1.21 -23.24 5.39
C GLY A 171 1.18 -23.20 3.87
N GLY A 172 0.34 -24.06 3.26
CA GLY A 172 0.22 -24.18 1.80
C GLY A 172 -0.50 -22.99 1.14
N ASP A 173 -1.54 -22.48 1.80
CA ASP A 173 -2.33 -21.31 1.37
C ASP A 173 -1.43 -20.08 1.18
N LEU A 174 -0.60 -19.77 2.19
CA LEU A 174 0.39 -18.69 2.11
C LEU A 174 1.43 -18.90 0.98
N ARG A 175 1.91 -20.14 0.76
CA ARG A 175 2.90 -20.41 -0.28
C ARG A 175 2.32 -20.16 -1.68
N VAL A 176 1.12 -20.67 -1.95
CA VAL A 176 0.46 -20.44 -3.25
C VAL A 176 0.16 -18.96 -3.43
N TRP A 177 -0.38 -18.30 -2.40
CA TRP A 177 -0.63 -16.87 -2.42
C TRP A 177 0.64 -16.07 -2.75
N LYS A 178 1.76 -16.31 -2.04
CA LYS A 178 3.02 -15.60 -2.29
C LYS A 178 3.60 -15.84 -3.67
N VAL A 179 3.49 -17.06 -4.20
CA VAL A 179 3.90 -17.35 -5.57
C VAL A 179 3.01 -16.58 -6.56
N MET A 180 1.70 -16.57 -6.36
CA MET A 180 0.77 -15.84 -7.24
C MET A 180 0.99 -14.33 -7.19
N THR A 181 1.17 -13.74 -6.00
CA THR A 181 1.45 -12.30 -5.86
C THR A 181 2.76 -11.91 -6.52
N ASN A 182 3.76 -12.79 -6.47
CA ASN A 182 5.05 -12.57 -7.11
C ASN A 182 4.97 -12.73 -8.65
N ASP A 183 4.32 -13.79 -9.13
CA ASP A 183 4.23 -14.11 -10.57
C ASP A 183 3.41 -13.05 -11.34
N PHE A 184 2.37 -12.49 -10.72
CA PHE A 184 1.48 -11.47 -11.34
C PHE A 184 1.71 -10.07 -10.82
N GLU A 185 2.71 -9.91 -9.97
CA GLU A 185 3.10 -8.64 -9.40
C GLU A 185 1.94 -7.90 -8.72
N LEU A 186 1.15 -8.63 -7.92
CA LEU A 186 -0.06 -8.14 -7.28
C LEU A 186 0.28 -7.21 -6.12
N VAL A 187 -0.18 -5.97 -6.19
CA VAL A 187 0.00 -4.94 -5.16
C VAL A 187 -1.33 -4.63 -4.49
N ASP A 188 -1.37 -4.65 -3.15
CA ASP A 188 -2.54 -4.24 -2.37
C ASP A 188 -2.80 -2.73 -2.55
N ALA A 189 -3.94 -2.40 -3.15
CA ALA A 189 -4.39 -1.05 -3.44
C ALA A 189 -4.39 -0.17 -2.18
N TYR A 190 -4.73 -0.73 -1.01
CA TYR A 190 -4.74 0.00 0.25
C TYR A 190 -3.34 0.49 0.63
N LEU A 191 -2.31 -0.32 0.40
CA LEU A 191 -0.93 0.02 0.76
C LEU A 191 -0.34 1.08 -0.18
N CYS A 192 -0.64 0.98 -1.47
CA CYS A 192 -0.15 1.94 -2.45
C CYS A 192 -1.06 3.17 -2.67
N ALA A 193 -2.25 3.21 -2.05
CA ALA A 193 -3.20 4.30 -2.22
C ALA A 193 -2.56 5.65 -1.85
N ALA A 194 -2.75 6.62 -2.73
CA ALA A 194 -2.40 8.01 -2.49
C ALA A 194 -3.13 8.56 -1.24
N PHE A 195 -4.43 8.27 -1.10
CA PHE A 195 -5.23 8.60 0.08
C PHE A 195 -5.95 7.41 0.64
N ILE A 196 -5.96 7.31 1.97
CA ILE A 196 -6.78 6.35 2.68
C ILE A 196 -7.71 7.13 3.59
N GLU A 197 -9.01 6.94 3.42
CA GLU A 197 -10.04 7.54 4.23
C GLU A 197 -10.86 6.46 4.92
N GLY A 198 -11.31 6.75 6.14
CA GLY A 198 -12.06 5.80 6.96
C GLY A 198 -11.17 4.87 7.79
N PRO A 199 -11.81 3.94 8.50
CA PRO A 199 -11.16 3.07 9.47
C PRO A 199 -10.29 1.99 8.81
N ARG A 200 -9.32 1.46 9.56
CA ARG A 200 -8.34 0.50 9.05
C ARG A 200 -8.96 -0.85 8.65
N PHE A 201 -9.80 -1.38 9.53
CA PHE A 201 -10.44 -2.68 9.34
C PHE A 201 -11.65 -2.55 8.42
N THR A 202 -12.08 -3.67 7.85
CA THR A 202 -13.22 -3.73 6.93
C THR A 202 -14.28 -4.71 7.41
N CYS A 203 -14.00 -5.52 8.42
CA CYS A 203 -14.94 -6.44 9.05
C CYS A 203 -14.91 -6.26 10.58
N GLN A 204 -16.10 -6.35 11.20
CA GLN A 204 -16.30 -6.28 12.64
C GLN A 204 -17.26 -7.36 13.12
N VAL A 205 -16.83 -8.16 14.09
CA VAL A 205 -17.65 -9.22 14.69
C VAL A 205 -17.65 -9.07 16.21
N TYR A 206 -18.83 -9.06 16.81
CA TYR A 206 -18.98 -9.07 18.26
C TYR A 206 -18.98 -10.51 18.80
N CYS A 207 -17.98 -10.83 19.62
CA CYS A 207 -17.83 -12.10 20.32
C CYS A 207 -18.11 -11.90 21.81
N GLY A 208 -19.39 -11.83 22.18
CA GLY A 208 -19.79 -11.42 23.53
C GLY A 208 -19.53 -9.92 23.75
N GLU A 209 -18.74 -9.57 24.76
CA GLU A 209 -18.32 -8.18 25.03
C GLU A 209 -17.09 -7.74 24.22
N ARG A 210 -16.43 -8.67 23.50
CA ARG A 210 -15.21 -8.39 22.73
C ARG A 210 -15.56 -8.07 21.28
N LEU A 211 -15.05 -6.95 20.78
CA LEU A 211 -15.09 -6.59 19.37
C LEU A 211 -13.85 -7.14 18.66
N ASP A 212 -14.05 -8.10 17.75
CA ASP A 212 -13.00 -8.62 16.87
C ASP A 212 -13.07 -7.88 15.53
N GLN A 213 -11.94 -7.37 15.06
CA GLN A 213 -11.87 -6.61 13.81
C GLN A 213 -10.77 -7.13 12.89
N ALA A 214 -11.01 -7.10 11.58
CA ALA A 214 -10.02 -7.48 10.59
C ALA A 214 -10.19 -6.74 9.25
N ARG A 215 -9.10 -6.66 8.47
CA ARG A 215 -9.11 -6.15 7.10
C ARG A 215 -9.17 -7.32 6.12
N LEU A 216 -10.39 -7.74 5.81
CA LEU A 216 -10.72 -8.89 4.98
C LEU A 216 -10.98 -8.51 3.52
N ASP A 217 -11.50 -7.31 3.30
CA ASP A 217 -11.88 -6.79 1.99
C ASP A 217 -10.66 -6.11 1.38
N ARG A 218 -10.19 -6.65 0.26
CA ARG A 218 -8.93 -6.23 -0.35
C ARG A 218 -9.11 -5.99 -1.84
N CYS A 219 -8.16 -5.26 -2.41
CA CYS A 219 -8.06 -5.12 -3.85
C CYS A 219 -6.59 -5.15 -4.23
N TYR A 220 -6.25 -6.02 -5.15
CA TYR A 220 -4.92 -6.22 -5.66
C TYR A 220 -4.86 -5.82 -7.13
N LEU A 221 -3.82 -5.08 -7.49
CA LEU A 221 -3.57 -4.63 -8.85
C LEU A 221 -2.34 -5.36 -9.39
N SER A 222 -2.46 -6.03 -10.53
CA SER A 222 -1.31 -6.66 -11.18
C SER A 222 -0.33 -5.63 -11.74
N ASN A 223 0.89 -6.08 -12.09
CA ASN A 223 1.91 -5.32 -12.82
C ASN A 223 2.78 -4.38 -11.94
N GLY A 224 3.04 -4.78 -10.68
CA GLY A 224 4.32 -4.50 -10.01
C GLY A 224 4.61 -3.03 -9.73
N GLY A 225 3.56 -2.25 -9.47
CA GLY A 225 3.69 -0.82 -9.16
C GLY A 225 3.44 0.13 -10.33
N SER A 226 3.33 -0.39 -11.55
CA SER A 226 2.87 0.43 -12.69
C SER A 226 1.42 0.91 -12.52
N TRP A 227 0.59 0.16 -11.80
CA TRP A 227 -0.77 0.60 -11.43
C TRP A 227 -0.85 1.20 -10.03
N ALA A 228 0.15 0.97 -9.17
CA ALA A 228 0.17 1.48 -7.80
C ALA A 228 0.01 3.00 -7.74
N HIS A 229 0.64 3.74 -8.67
CA HIS A 229 0.52 5.20 -8.74
C HIS A 229 -0.81 5.70 -9.33
N HIS A 230 -1.61 4.80 -9.93
CA HIS A 230 -2.95 5.12 -10.41
C HIS A 230 -4.00 4.97 -9.29
N VAL A 231 -3.65 4.38 -8.14
CA VAL A 231 -4.56 4.30 -6.97
C VAL A 231 -4.63 5.67 -6.29
N HIS A 232 -5.63 6.45 -6.67
CA HIS A 232 -5.82 7.79 -6.13
C HIS A 232 -6.39 7.75 -4.72
N LYS A 233 -7.39 6.92 -4.45
CA LYS A 233 -8.05 6.90 -3.15
C LYS A 233 -8.59 5.52 -2.83
N VAL A 234 -8.44 5.10 -1.58
CA VAL A 234 -9.15 3.98 -0.99
C VAL A 234 -9.95 4.53 0.20
N THR A 235 -11.26 4.29 0.20
CA THR A 235 -12.17 4.73 1.24
C THR A 235 -12.82 3.51 1.85
N HIS A 236 -12.68 3.33 3.16
CA HIS A 236 -13.47 2.35 3.91
C HIS A 236 -14.66 3.08 4.51
N VAL A 237 -15.86 2.72 4.09
CA VAL A 237 -17.10 3.37 4.55
C VAL A 237 -17.72 2.49 5.63
N ALA A 238 -17.55 2.90 6.88
CA ALA A 238 -18.17 2.22 8.01
C ALA A 238 -19.68 2.43 7.97
N THR A 239 -20.42 1.34 7.76
CA THR A 239 -21.89 1.33 7.77
C THR A 239 -22.36 0.18 8.64
N GLN A 240 -23.00 0.46 9.78
CA GLN A 240 -23.48 -0.60 10.69
C GLN A 240 -24.79 -1.28 10.23
N THR A 241 -25.33 -0.91 9.07
CA THR A 241 -26.74 -1.20 8.71
C THR A 241 -26.93 -2.34 7.71
N LEU A 242 -25.88 -2.83 7.05
CA LEU A 242 -26.01 -3.76 5.91
C LEU A 242 -25.29 -5.10 6.11
N SER A 243 -24.12 -5.10 6.74
CA SER A 243 -23.28 -6.28 6.97
C SER A 243 -22.29 -5.99 8.10
N ASP A 244 -21.73 -7.06 8.66
CA ASP A 244 -20.50 -7.08 9.44
C ASP A 244 -19.25 -6.63 8.65
N HIS A 245 -19.34 -6.60 7.32
CA HIS A 245 -18.37 -5.97 6.44
C HIS A 245 -18.75 -4.52 6.08
N TRP A 246 -17.73 -3.69 5.95
CA TRP A 246 -17.82 -2.30 5.52
C TRP A 246 -17.50 -2.17 4.04
N HIS A 247 -18.07 -1.15 3.40
CA HIS A 247 -17.86 -0.95 1.97
C HIS A 247 -16.44 -0.42 1.71
N VAL A 248 -15.77 -0.98 0.72
CA VAL A 248 -14.46 -0.49 0.26
C VAL A 248 -14.64 0.15 -1.12
N VAL A 249 -14.41 1.46 -1.20
CA VAL A 249 -14.47 2.24 -2.45
C VAL A 249 -13.06 2.58 -2.90
N ILE A 250 -12.73 2.22 -4.14
CA ILE A 250 -11.40 2.43 -4.71
C ILE A 250 -11.52 3.30 -5.96
N THR A 251 -10.77 4.40 -5.96
CA THR A 251 -10.71 5.34 -7.07
C THR A 251 -9.37 5.18 -7.79
N LEU A 252 -9.44 4.72 -9.05
CA LEU A 252 -8.29 4.60 -9.94
C LEU A 252 -8.30 5.75 -10.96
N HIS A 253 -7.19 6.48 -11.09
CA HIS A 253 -6.99 7.51 -12.12
C HIS A 253 -6.06 6.97 -13.19
N LEU A 254 -6.62 6.45 -14.29
CA LEU A 254 -5.90 5.89 -15.43
C LEU A 254 -5.50 7.02 -16.41
N LYS A 255 -4.21 7.32 -16.58
CA LYS A 255 -3.74 8.36 -17.53
C LYS A 255 -3.22 7.73 -18.83
N GLU A 256 -3.37 8.43 -19.97
CA GLU A 256 -3.02 7.97 -21.33
C GLU A 256 -1.53 7.62 -21.56
N GLU A 257 -0.60 8.17 -20.77
CA GLU A 257 0.84 8.14 -21.12
C GLU A 257 1.56 6.79 -20.89
N THR A 258 0.93 5.78 -20.27
CA THR A 258 1.68 4.64 -19.69
C THR A 258 1.69 3.35 -20.55
N GLN A 259 1.01 3.32 -21.71
CA GLN A 259 0.90 2.10 -22.53
C GLN A 259 2.20 1.72 -23.27
N GLU A 260 3.09 2.66 -23.58
CA GLU A 260 4.23 2.38 -24.48
C GLU A 260 5.39 1.58 -23.84
N ARG A 261 5.31 1.22 -22.55
CA ARG A 261 6.38 0.50 -21.84
C ARG A 261 6.01 -0.83 -21.17
N MET A 262 4.75 -1.24 -21.24
CA MET A 262 4.26 -2.41 -20.49
C MET A 262 4.22 -3.65 -21.39
N ARG A 263 5.39 -4.22 -21.67
CA ARG A 263 5.50 -5.61 -22.16
C ARG A 263 6.03 -6.48 -21.04
N ARG A 264 5.33 -7.60 -20.80
CA ARG A 264 5.68 -8.74 -19.94
C ARG A 264 7.16 -8.86 -19.60
N GLY A 265 7.43 -9.01 -18.31
CA GLY A 265 8.72 -9.45 -17.78
C GLY A 265 9.67 -8.31 -17.47
N THR A 266 9.25 -7.39 -16.60
CA THR A 266 10.13 -6.68 -15.67
C THR A 266 9.30 -5.87 -14.67
N TYR A 267 9.13 -6.34 -13.43
CA TYR A 267 9.57 -5.51 -12.30
C TYR A 267 10.84 -4.83 -12.74
N PHE A 268 10.77 -3.51 -12.91
CA PHE A 268 11.91 -2.63 -13.06
C PHE A 268 13.15 -3.34 -13.62
N LYS A 269 13.31 -3.38 -14.96
CA LYS A 269 14.66 -3.35 -15.48
C LYS A 269 15.14 -1.97 -15.09
N MET A 270 15.69 -1.87 -13.88
CA MET A 270 16.63 -0.84 -13.52
C MET A 270 17.47 -0.66 -14.74
N ASN A 271 17.38 0.50 -15.39
CA ASN A 271 18.16 0.68 -16.59
C ASN A 271 19.59 0.42 -16.13
N SER A 272 20.20 -0.66 -16.64
CA SER A 272 21.52 -1.04 -16.18
C SER A 272 22.49 0.13 -16.38
N ASP A 273 22.18 1.01 -17.33
CA ASP A 273 22.95 2.23 -17.62
C ASP A 273 22.84 3.29 -16.51
N ASP A 274 21.71 3.38 -15.80
CA ASP A 274 21.56 4.29 -14.65
C ASP A 274 22.38 3.79 -13.43
N LEU A 275 22.47 2.47 -13.23
CA LEU A 275 23.32 1.85 -12.20
C LEU A 275 24.81 1.82 -12.55
N LYS A 276 25.13 1.70 -13.84
CA LYS A 276 26.50 1.73 -14.37
C LYS A 276 27.08 3.14 -14.39
N ASN A 277 26.32 4.17 -14.00
CA ASN A 277 26.83 5.52 -13.99
C ASN A 277 28.02 5.64 -13.01
N MET A 278 29.23 5.64 -13.58
CA MET A 278 30.51 5.76 -12.89
C MET A 278 30.60 7.01 -12.01
N GLU A 279 29.80 8.05 -12.27
CA GLU A 279 29.73 9.24 -11.41
C GLU A 279 29.27 8.89 -9.99
N VAL A 280 28.42 7.88 -9.80
CA VAL A 280 27.96 7.43 -8.48
C VAL A 280 29.11 6.80 -7.70
N PHE A 281 29.85 5.88 -8.33
CA PHE A 281 31.03 5.27 -7.71
C PHE A 281 32.13 6.31 -7.44
N GLN A 282 32.33 7.27 -8.36
CA GLN A 282 33.25 8.38 -8.17
C GLN A 282 32.80 9.33 -7.06
N TYR A 283 31.51 9.62 -6.93
CA TYR A 283 30.93 10.43 -5.85
C TYR A 283 31.22 9.78 -4.49
N TRP A 284 30.90 8.49 -4.33
CA TRP A 284 31.16 7.76 -3.09
C TRP A 284 32.66 7.57 -2.82
N SER A 285 33.47 7.30 -3.84
CA SER A 285 34.93 7.20 -3.70
C SER A 285 35.56 8.52 -3.26
N LYS A 286 35.11 9.64 -3.82
CA LYS A 286 35.56 10.99 -3.47
C LYS A 286 35.11 11.39 -2.05
N ARG A 287 33.89 11.02 -1.66
CA ARG A 287 33.32 11.27 -0.32
C ARG A 287 33.92 10.35 0.76
N ALA A 288 34.26 9.11 0.43
CA ALA A 288 35.01 8.22 1.33
C ALA A 288 36.47 8.70 1.55
N SER A 289 36.98 9.53 0.64
CA SER A 289 38.34 10.08 0.67
C SER A 289 38.43 11.50 1.24
N SER A 290 37.32 12.21 1.46
CA SER A 290 37.32 13.56 2.04
C SER A 290 37.46 13.50 3.56
N ARG A 291 38.23 14.45 4.13
CA ARG A 291 38.40 14.62 5.59
C ARG A 291 37.27 15.45 6.24
N GLU A 292 36.26 15.81 5.47
CA GLU A 292 35.11 16.61 5.91
C GLU A 292 34.11 15.71 6.62
N ASP A 293 33.47 16.21 7.68
CA ASP A 293 32.51 15.44 8.44
C ASP A 293 31.18 15.34 7.66
N PRO A 294 30.85 14.16 7.09
CA PRO A 294 29.71 14.00 6.18
C PRO A 294 28.36 14.24 6.86
N PHE A 295 28.35 14.22 8.20
CA PHE A 295 27.19 14.53 9.01
C PHE A 295 26.83 16.02 8.93
N PHE A 296 27.83 16.90 9.09
CA PHE A 296 27.60 18.35 9.05
C PHE A 296 27.14 18.79 7.66
N ASP A 297 27.65 18.19 6.58
CA ASP A 297 27.20 18.49 5.23
C ASP A 297 25.72 18.15 5.01
N ASN A 298 25.28 16.99 5.51
CA ASN A 298 23.90 16.54 5.34
C ASN A 298 22.93 17.40 6.17
N LEU A 299 23.33 17.75 7.39
CA LEU A 299 22.59 18.70 8.23
C LEU A 299 22.54 20.09 7.61
N LEU A 300 23.66 20.58 7.07
CA LEU A 300 23.75 21.88 6.43
C LEU A 300 22.91 21.92 5.15
N SER A 301 22.96 20.87 4.33
CA SER A 301 22.10 20.71 3.15
C SER A 301 20.62 20.75 3.50
N SER A 302 20.22 20.07 4.59
CA SER A 302 18.86 20.13 5.14
C SER A 302 18.42 21.53 5.48
N ARG A 303 19.27 22.24 6.24
CA ARG A 303 19.01 23.60 6.67
C ARG A 303 18.95 24.56 5.49
N MET A 304 19.93 24.51 4.60
CA MET A 304 19.99 25.36 3.41
C MET A 304 18.80 25.12 2.49
N GLY A 305 18.39 23.86 2.28
CA GLY A 305 17.20 23.52 1.50
C GLY A 305 15.92 24.10 2.11
N ALA A 306 15.80 24.06 3.44
CA ALA A 306 14.67 24.63 4.17
C ALA A 306 14.64 26.17 4.12
N GLU A 307 15.77 26.82 4.39
CA GLU A 307 15.93 28.27 4.33
C GLU A 307 15.67 28.78 2.90
N TRP A 308 16.26 28.12 1.89
CA TRP A 308 16.05 28.47 0.50
C TRP A 308 14.59 28.32 0.06
N ALA A 309 13.91 27.23 0.44
CA ALA A 309 12.49 27.06 0.14
C ALA A 309 11.64 28.20 0.73
N ALA A 310 11.96 28.67 1.94
CA ALA A 310 11.29 29.81 2.55
C ALA A 310 11.59 31.14 1.85
N GLU A 311 12.87 31.44 1.58
CA GLU A 311 13.29 32.68 0.93
C GLU A 311 12.79 32.81 -0.51
N SER A 312 12.75 31.69 -1.24
CA SER A 312 12.27 31.63 -2.62
C SER A 312 10.75 31.40 -2.74
N ASN A 313 10.03 31.38 -1.61
CA ASN A 313 8.59 31.14 -1.55
C ASN A 313 8.15 29.84 -2.26
N GLN A 314 9.00 28.80 -2.20
CA GLN A 314 8.72 27.48 -2.72
C GLN A 314 8.07 26.63 -1.63
N LYS A 315 6.79 26.32 -1.83
CA LYS A 315 6.05 25.41 -0.96
C LYS A 315 6.53 23.98 -1.21
N ALA A 316 7.27 23.41 -0.26
CA ALA A 316 7.86 22.09 -0.38
C ALA A 316 7.71 21.27 0.90
N ILE A 317 7.83 19.96 0.81
CA ILE A 317 7.93 19.05 1.94
C ILE A 317 9.29 18.39 1.94
N PHE A 318 9.82 18.19 3.12
CA PHE A 318 10.94 17.29 3.35
C PHE A 318 10.44 16.04 4.06
N LEU A 319 10.44 14.92 3.34
CA LEU A 319 10.10 13.60 3.85
C LEU A 319 11.34 12.98 4.47
N LYS A 320 11.34 12.84 5.79
CA LYS A 320 12.34 12.06 6.51
C LYS A 320 11.81 10.63 6.63
N LEU A 321 12.40 9.69 5.89
CA LEU A 321 12.01 8.29 5.85
C LEU A 321 12.89 7.49 6.81
N ASP A 322 12.26 6.77 7.74
CA ASP A 322 12.92 5.84 8.67
C ASP A 322 12.53 4.41 8.28
N PHE A 323 13.51 3.53 8.06
CA PHE A 323 13.25 2.11 7.76
C PHE A 323 13.47 1.24 8.99
N ALA A 324 12.43 0.50 9.38
CA ALA A 324 12.44 -0.30 10.59
C ALA A 324 13.45 -1.45 10.49
N LYS A 325 14.47 -1.43 11.35
CA LYS A 325 15.55 -2.44 11.40
C LYS A 325 16.24 -2.58 10.03
N ALA A 326 16.54 -1.47 9.38
CA ALA A 326 16.99 -1.42 7.98
C ALA A 326 18.07 -2.46 7.64
N TYR A 327 19.14 -2.56 8.45
CA TYR A 327 20.18 -3.57 8.26
C TYR A 327 19.68 -5.01 8.29
N TYR A 328 18.72 -5.35 9.15
CA TYR A 328 18.27 -6.73 9.38
C TYR A 328 17.23 -7.21 8.38
N ARG A 329 16.61 -6.30 7.62
CA ARG A 329 15.47 -6.60 6.76
C ARG A 329 15.81 -6.81 5.29
N VAL A 330 16.91 -6.23 4.82
CA VAL A 330 17.32 -6.29 3.41
C VAL A 330 17.51 -7.74 2.96
N GLN A 331 16.87 -8.13 1.86
CA GLN A 331 17.02 -9.46 1.26
C GLN A 331 18.43 -9.64 0.67
N HIS A 332 19.02 -10.83 0.82
CA HIS A 332 20.37 -11.08 0.33
C HIS A 332 20.42 -11.10 -1.20
N GLU A 333 19.42 -11.72 -1.82
CA GLU A 333 19.23 -11.81 -3.28
C GLU A 333 19.24 -10.42 -3.92
N TYR A 334 18.49 -9.49 -3.33
CA TYR A 334 18.46 -8.09 -3.76
C TYR A 334 19.85 -7.41 -3.77
N ILE A 335 20.69 -7.67 -2.76
CA ILE A 335 22.07 -7.15 -2.72
C ILE A 335 22.86 -7.68 -3.92
N TRP A 336 22.71 -8.98 -4.23
CA TRP A 336 23.44 -9.62 -5.33
C TRP A 336 22.99 -9.08 -6.67
N ASP A 337 21.69 -8.92 -6.88
CA ASP A 337 21.13 -8.35 -8.11
C ASP A 337 21.67 -6.93 -8.39
N ILE A 338 21.80 -6.10 -7.34
CA ILE A 338 22.39 -4.76 -7.47
C ILE A 338 23.86 -4.86 -7.89
N LEU A 339 24.67 -5.67 -7.19
CA LEU A 339 26.10 -5.79 -7.48
C LEU A 339 26.35 -6.35 -8.89
N GLU A 340 25.56 -7.34 -9.31
CA GLU A 340 25.60 -7.91 -10.65
C GLU A 340 25.21 -6.87 -11.71
N THR A 341 24.18 -6.06 -11.45
CA THR A 341 23.75 -4.98 -12.35
C THR A 341 24.78 -3.86 -12.46
N MET A 342 25.48 -3.55 -11.37
CA MET A 342 26.63 -2.63 -11.33
C MET A 342 27.91 -3.22 -11.95
N GLN A 343 27.86 -4.45 -12.47
CA GLN A 343 29.00 -5.15 -13.08
C GLN A 343 30.19 -5.32 -12.12
N VAL A 344 29.90 -5.51 -10.84
CA VAL A 344 30.92 -5.87 -9.87
C VAL A 344 31.50 -7.24 -10.23
N ASP A 345 32.81 -7.39 -10.06
CA ASP A 345 33.53 -8.61 -10.37
C ASP A 345 32.91 -9.84 -9.65
N GLN A 346 32.73 -10.93 -10.40
CA GLN A 346 32.04 -12.12 -9.90
C GLN A 346 32.79 -12.82 -8.75
N ASP A 347 34.12 -12.76 -8.72
CA ASP A 347 34.90 -13.31 -7.61
C ASP A 347 34.71 -12.47 -6.35
N LEU A 348 34.61 -11.15 -6.49
CA LEU A 348 34.25 -10.27 -5.38
C LEU A 348 32.81 -10.53 -4.87
N ILE A 349 31.83 -10.68 -5.76
CA ILE A 349 30.46 -11.03 -5.38
C ILE A 349 30.43 -12.38 -4.63
N LYS A 350 31.18 -13.37 -5.10
CA LYS A 350 31.29 -14.68 -4.44
C LYS A 350 31.89 -14.58 -3.05
N LEU A 351 32.92 -13.74 -2.87
CA LEU A 351 33.51 -13.46 -1.55
C LEU A 351 32.48 -12.80 -0.62
N LEU A 352 31.75 -11.79 -1.11
CA LEU A 352 30.71 -11.10 -0.35
C LEU A 352 29.55 -12.02 0.05
N LYS A 353 29.10 -12.90 -0.87
CA LYS A 353 28.13 -13.97 -0.58
C LYS A 353 28.59 -14.85 0.57
N GLY A 354 29.87 -15.25 0.57
CA GLY A 354 30.48 -16.01 1.66
C GLY A 354 30.45 -15.29 3.02
N LEU A 355 30.62 -13.96 3.04
CA LEU A 355 30.60 -13.15 4.26
C LEU A 355 29.19 -12.90 4.81
N VAL A 356 28.19 -12.80 3.92
CA VAL A 356 26.82 -12.38 4.28
C VAL A 356 25.87 -13.57 4.45
N GLN A 357 25.86 -14.55 3.54
CA GLN A 357 24.88 -15.66 3.53
C GLN A 357 25.19 -16.78 4.54
N GLN A 358 26.44 -16.94 4.97
CA GLN A 358 26.83 -18.02 5.90
C GLN A 358 26.54 -17.70 7.38
N GLY A 359 25.79 -16.63 7.64
CA GLY A 359 25.43 -16.19 8.98
C GLY A 359 24.43 -17.12 9.67
N PHE A 360 24.66 -17.39 10.96
CA PHE A 360 23.66 -17.99 11.83
C PHE A 360 23.61 -17.25 13.16
N SER A 361 22.42 -17.22 13.77
CA SER A 361 22.18 -16.72 15.12
C SER A 361 21.93 -17.86 16.08
N LYS A 362 22.16 -17.61 17.38
CA LYS A 362 21.73 -18.47 18.48
C LYS A 362 21.14 -17.58 19.56
N VAL A 363 20.05 -18.00 20.18
CA VAL A 363 19.46 -17.29 21.31
C VAL A 363 20.16 -17.77 22.58
N HIS A 364 20.62 -16.84 23.41
CA HIS A 364 21.21 -17.14 24.71
C HIS A 364 20.13 -17.01 25.79
N VAL A 365 19.81 -18.12 26.46
CA VAL A 365 18.79 -18.19 27.51
C VAL A 365 19.37 -18.95 28.71
N ASN A 366 19.38 -18.30 29.88
CA ASN A 366 19.81 -18.89 31.15
C ASN A 366 21.19 -19.58 31.12
N GLY A 367 22.16 -19.01 30.42
CA GLY A 367 23.52 -19.57 30.32
C GLY A 367 23.71 -20.60 29.19
N TRP A 368 22.65 -20.90 28.43
CA TRP A 368 22.67 -21.87 27.34
C TRP A 368 22.34 -21.21 26.01
N PHE A 369 22.90 -21.74 24.92
CA PHE A 369 22.58 -21.30 23.56
C PHE A 369 21.62 -22.28 22.89
N THR A 370 20.68 -21.77 22.11
CA THR A 370 19.82 -22.59 21.25
C THR A 370 20.62 -23.25 20.11
N GLY A 371 19.92 -24.10 19.34
CA GLY A 371 20.37 -24.51 18.02
C GLY A 371 20.66 -23.31 17.09
N LYS A 372 21.42 -23.56 16.02
CA LYS A 372 21.71 -22.54 14.99
C LYS A 372 20.43 -22.17 14.26
N ILE A 373 20.19 -20.87 14.11
CA ILE A 373 19.12 -20.29 13.31
C ILE A 373 19.79 -19.64 12.10
N SER A 374 19.57 -20.18 10.90
CA SER A 374 20.12 -19.59 9.68
C SER A 374 19.54 -18.20 9.44
N LEU A 375 20.37 -17.27 8.98
CA LEU A 375 19.95 -15.92 8.62
C LEU A 375 19.70 -15.85 7.12
N GLU A 376 18.43 -15.77 6.73
CA GLU A 376 18.00 -15.72 5.32
C GLU A 376 17.98 -14.29 4.75
N ARG A 377 18.10 -13.28 5.62
CA ARG A 377 18.12 -11.87 5.25
C ARG A 377 18.90 -11.04 6.26
N GLY A 378 19.22 -9.82 5.85
CA GLY A 378 19.86 -8.82 6.67
C GLY A 378 21.39 -8.88 6.64
N ILE A 379 21.99 -7.71 6.85
CA ILE A 379 23.43 -7.48 6.86
C ILE A 379 23.86 -7.33 8.32
N ARG A 380 24.88 -8.08 8.73
CA ARG A 380 25.33 -8.11 10.13
C ARG A 380 25.94 -6.76 10.55
N GLN A 381 25.29 -6.07 11.48
CA GLN A 381 25.86 -4.88 12.11
C GLN A 381 27.20 -5.21 12.80
N GLY A 382 28.19 -4.33 12.62
CA GLY A 382 29.57 -4.56 13.06
C GLY A 382 30.46 -5.31 12.06
N CYS A 383 29.92 -5.82 10.95
CA CYS A 383 30.73 -6.23 9.81
C CYS A 383 31.31 -4.98 9.11
N PRO A 384 32.63 -4.90 8.84
CA PRO A 384 33.22 -3.73 8.17
C PRO A 384 32.63 -3.43 6.79
N VAL A 385 32.09 -4.45 6.11
CA VAL A 385 31.50 -4.33 4.77
C VAL A 385 30.02 -3.91 4.82
N ALA A 386 29.35 -4.07 5.97
CA ALA A 386 27.92 -3.84 6.09
C ALA A 386 27.45 -2.44 5.71
N PRO A 387 28.12 -1.34 6.14
CA PRO A 387 27.68 0.01 5.78
C PRO A 387 27.72 0.25 4.26
N TYR A 388 28.72 -0.31 3.58
CA TYR A 388 28.87 -0.15 2.13
C TYR A 388 27.78 -0.89 1.36
N LEU A 389 27.51 -2.15 1.72
CA LEU A 389 26.42 -2.91 1.12
C LEU A 389 25.07 -2.24 1.38
N PHE A 390 24.85 -1.73 2.59
CA PHE A 390 23.61 -1.05 2.93
C PHE A 390 23.41 0.23 2.09
N VAL A 391 24.45 1.07 1.91
CA VAL A 391 24.35 2.25 1.04
C VAL A 391 24.02 1.86 -0.41
N LEU A 392 24.61 0.79 -0.92
CA LEU A 392 24.28 0.30 -2.28
C LEU A 392 22.81 -0.13 -2.38
N THR A 393 22.25 -0.68 -1.31
CA THR A 393 20.84 -1.12 -1.29
C THR A 393 19.85 0.04 -1.31
N THR A 394 20.22 1.25 -0.91
CA THR A 394 19.31 2.42 -0.95
C THR A 394 19.38 3.18 -2.27
N GLN A 395 20.46 2.99 -3.06
CA GLN A 395 20.67 3.66 -4.35
C GLN A 395 19.50 3.47 -5.34
N PRO A 396 18.88 2.29 -5.47
CA PRO A 396 17.77 2.11 -6.40
C PRO A 396 16.56 3.00 -6.08
N LEU A 397 16.27 3.26 -4.81
CA LEU A 397 15.20 4.18 -4.41
C LEU A 397 15.50 5.61 -4.89
N MET A 398 16.75 6.06 -4.79
CA MET A 398 17.14 7.40 -5.25
C MET A 398 17.01 7.54 -6.77
N LEU A 399 17.43 6.52 -7.51
CA LEU A 399 17.29 6.49 -8.96
C LEU A 399 15.81 6.47 -9.39
N LEU A 400 14.93 5.80 -8.62
CA LEU A 400 13.48 5.85 -8.84
C LEU A 400 12.93 7.28 -8.69
N PHE A 401 13.37 8.01 -7.65
CA PHE A 401 13.00 9.42 -7.48
C PHE A 401 13.50 10.28 -8.65
N GLU A 402 14.77 10.17 -9.02
CA GLU A 402 15.37 10.96 -10.10
C GLU A 402 14.72 10.69 -11.45
N LYS A 403 14.48 9.42 -11.79
CA LYS A 403 13.80 9.04 -13.03
C LYS A 403 12.40 9.64 -13.08
N THR A 404 11.65 9.51 -11.98
CA THR A 404 10.28 10.05 -11.88
C THR A 404 10.26 11.59 -11.95
N GLN A 405 11.31 12.24 -11.45
CA GLN A 405 11.50 13.69 -11.59
C GLN A 405 11.80 14.09 -13.04
N LYS A 406 12.67 13.37 -13.75
CA LYS A 406 12.97 13.59 -15.18
C LYS A 406 11.74 13.42 -16.06
N GLU A 407 10.85 12.51 -15.70
CA GLU A 407 9.55 12.30 -16.35
C GLU A 407 8.51 13.39 -15.98
N GLY A 408 8.86 14.37 -15.14
CA GLY A 408 7.99 15.47 -14.73
C GLY A 408 6.91 15.11 -13.72
N ARG A 409 6.89 13.85 -13.23
CA ARG A 409 5.90 13.33 -12.27
C ARG A 409 6.22 13.71 -10.83
N LEU A 410 7.48 14.05 -10.54
CA LEU A 410 7.92 14.63 -9.27
C LEU A 410 8.68 15.93 -9.53
N LYS A 411 8.64 16.84 -8.57
CA LYS A 411 9.47 18.05 -8.54
C LYS A 411 10.05 18.21 -7.16
N GLY A 412 11.36 18.42 -7.07
CA GLY A 412 12.06 18.79 -5.85
C GLY A 412 11.99 20.30 -5.59
N ILE A 413 12.89 20.80 -4.75
CA ILE A 413 13.09 22.24 -4.55
C ILE A 413 14.00 22.76 -5.68
N GLU A 414 13.57 23.77 -6.40
CA GLU A 414 14.37 24.39 -7.46
C GLU A 414 15.50 25.23 -6.84
N THR A 415 16.74 24.94 -7.18
CA THR A 415 17.93 25.67 -6.70
C THR A 415 18.36 26.74 -7.69
N PRO A 416 19.19 27.71 -7.29
CA PRO A 416 19.83 28.63 -8.23
C PRO A 416 20.54 27.86 -9.36
N GLY A 417 20.27 28.23 -10.61
CA GLY A 417 20.78 27.53 -11.79
C GLY A 417 19.89 26.42 -12.35
N GLY A 418 18.63 26.30 -11.88
CA GLY A 418 17.60 25.44 -12.49
C GLY A 418 17.75 23.94 -12.20
N ARG A 419 18.58 23.57 -11.21
CA ARG A 419 18.67 22.20 -10.70
C ARG A 419 17.58 21.97 -9.65
N GLN A 420 17.27 20.70 -9.37
CA GLN A 420 16.32 20.33 -8.32
C GLN A 420 17.03 19.58 -7.19
N LEU A 421 16.91 20.08 -5.97
CA LEU A 421 17.23 19.34 -4.76
C LEU A 421 16.08 18.34 -4.52
N LEU A 422 16.37 17.04 -4.67
CA LEU A 422 15.35 15.99 -4.67
C LEU A 422 15.50 15.00 -3.52
N HIS A 423 16.73 14.62 -3.15
CA HIS A 423 16.96 13.66 -2.09
C HIS A 423 18.31 13.91 -1.40
N GLN A 424 18.46 13.34 -0.21
CA GLN A 424 19.70 13.30 0.55
C GLN A 424 19.78 11.99 1.32
N LEU A 425 20.98 11.45 1.43
CA LEU A 425 21.26 10.18 2.11
C LEU A 425 22.30 10.39 3.21
N PHE A 426 22.01 9.84 4.39
CA PHE A 426 23.00 9.67 5.45
C PHE A 426 22.82 8.30 6.11
N VAL A 427 23.64 7.32 5.72
CA VAL A 427 23.55 5.94 6.20
C VAL A 427 22.13 5.40 6.04
N ASP A 428 21.38 5.20 7.13
CA ASP A 428 20.01 4.69 7.20
C ASP A 428 18.94 5.78 7.18
N ASP A 429 19.32 7.05 7.32
CA ASP A 429 18.41 8.18 7.18
C ASP A 429 18.31 8.59 5.70
N ILE A 430 17.09 8.52 5.16
CA ILE A 430 16.76 8.94 3.81
C ILE A 430 15.86 10.17 3.87
N GLY A 431 16.30 11.25 3.23
CA GLY A 431 15.56 12.49 3.10
C GLY A 431 15.13 12.72 1.66
N VAL A 432 13.87 13.11 1.43
CA VAL A 432 13.36 13.43 0.09
C VAL A 432 12.68 14.79 0.10
N TYR A 433 13.06 15.67 -0.81
CA TYR A 433 12.49 16.99 -1.00
C TYR A 433 11.52 16.97 -2.16
N LEU A 434 10.29 17.42 -1.93
CA LEU A 434 9.25 17.44 -2.95
C LEU A 434 8.50 18.76 -2.89
N GLN A 435 8.04 19.28 -4.02
CA GLN A 435 7.04 20.32 -4.03
C GLN A 435 5.79 19.83 -3.29
N ALA A 436 5.19 20.69 -2.47
CA ALA A 436 4.09 20.35 -1.56
C ALA A 436 2.75 20.16 -2.30
N THR A 437 2.72 19.17 -3.18
CA THR A 437 1.56 18.79 -3.98
C THR A 437 1.07 17.42 -3.54
N GLU A 438 -0.25 17.26 -3.55
CA GLU A 438 -0.92 16.01 -3.20
C GLU A 438 -0.47 14.85 -4.11
N GLY A 439 -0.38 15.10 -5.43
CA GLY A 439 0.12 14.13 -6.40
C GLY A 439 1.61 13.79 -6.26
N GLY A 440 2.44 14.76 -5.87
CA GLY A 440 3.86 14.54 -5.61
C GLY A 440 4.10 13.62 -4.42
N PHE A 441 3.40 13.86 -3.30
CA PHE A 441 3.46 12.99 -2.12
C PHE A 441 2.99 11.57 -2.43
N SER A 442 1.87 11.46 -3.15
CA SER A 442 1.29 10.18 -3.57
C SER A 442 2.26 9.35 -4.41
N THR A 443 2.91 9.99 -5.37
CA THR A 443 3.90 9.36 -6.23
C THR A 443 5.10 8.89 -5.41
N ALA A 444 5.60 9.72 -4.49
CA ALA A 444 6.70 9.36 -3.59
C ALA A 444 6.36 8.16 -2.70
N LYS A 445 5.15 8.11 -2.14
CA LYS A 445 4.66 6.98 -1.36
C LYS A 445 4.66 5.68 -2.18
N ALA A 446 4.17 5.73 -3.43
CA ALA A 446 4.17 4.58 -4.32
C ALA A 446 5.60 4.09 -4.64
N LEU A 447 6.57 5.01 -4.85
CA LEU A 447 7.97 4.64 -5.07
C LEU A 447 8.59 3.96 -3.85
N VAL A 448 8.30 4.46 -2.64
CA VAL A 448 8.78 3.85 -1.39
C VAL A 448 8.16 2.46 -1.21
N PHE A 449 6.86 2.30 -1.49
CA PHE A 449 6.20 1.00 -1.43
C PHE A 449 6.84 -0.01 -2.40
N VAL A 450 7.10 0.37 -3.65
CA VAL A 450 7.82 -0.48 -4.61
C VAL A 450 9.20 -0.88 -4.09
N PHE A 451 9.90 0.06 -3.44
CA PHE A 451 11.20 -0.23 -2.83
C PHE A 451 11.10 -1.22 -1.66
N GLU A 452 10.08 -1.12 -0.81
CA GLU A 452 9.84 -2.07 0.30
C GLU A 452 9.66 -3.50 -0.24
N GLU A 453 8.86 -3.67 -1.28
CA GLU A 453 8.59 -4.98 -1.88
C GLU A 453 9.86 -5.63 -2.45
N ILE A 454 10.66 -4.88 -3.21
CA ILE A 454 11.85 -5.45 -3.87
C ILE A 454 13.04 -5.64 -2.92
N SER A 455 13.22 -4.75 -1.95
CA SER A 455 14.38 -4.79 -1.05
C SER A 455 14.11 -5.62 0.21
N GLY A 456 12.84 -5.84 0.56
CA GLY A 456 12.41 -6.34 1.86
C GLY A 456 12.53 -5.32 3.00
N ALA A 457 12.93 -4.08 2.72
CA ALA A 457 12.89 -2.99 3.69
C ALA A 457 11.44 -2.71 4.10
N THR A 458 11.25 -2.12 5.28
CA THR A 458 9.92 -1.72 5.74
C THR A 458 9.98 -0.32 6.31
N LEU A 459 9.20 0.59 5.74
CA LEU A 459 9.05 1.96 6.20
C LEU A 459 8.39 1.96 7.58
N ASN A 460 8.98 2.74 8.47
CA ASN A 460 8.47 2.98 9.80
C ASN A 460 7.68 4.29 9.81
N LEU A 461 6.38 4.21 9.55
CA LEU A 461 5.50 5.40 9.50
C LEU A 461 5.52 6.20 10.81
N SER A 462 5.67 5.53 11.97
CA SER A 462 5.73 6.19 13.28
C SER A 462 6.99 7.02 13.52
N LYS A 463 8.08 6.70 12.84
CA LYS A 463 9.36 7.42 12.93
C LYS A 463 9.67 8.27 11.70
N SER A 464 8.91 8.06 10.62
CA SER A 464 8.97 8.87 9.42
C SER A 464 8.21 10.17 9.62
N ASN A 465 8.72 11.26 9.08
CA ASN A 465 8.19 12.59 9.33
C ASN A 465 8.03 13.39 8.03
N ILE A 466 6.99 14.21 7.99
CA ILE A 466 6.80 15.25 6.97
C ILE A 466 7.18 16.59 7.61
N ILE A 467 8.18 17.26 7.06
CA ILE A 467 8.56 18.62 7.46
C ILE A 467 8.08 19.59 6.40
N PRO A 468 7.10 20.46 6.70
CA PRO A 468 6.68 21.52 5.78
C PRO A 468 7.78 22.58 5.63
N LEU A 469 8.09 22.98 4.40
CA LEU A 469 9.09 23.99 4.05
C LEU A 469 8.43 25.12 3.24
N GLY A 470 8.76 26.37 3.56
CA GLY A 470 8.22 27.54 2.86
C GLY A 470 6.70 27.67 2.92
N MET A 471 6.07 27.19 4.00
CA MET A 471 4.63 27.20 4.20
C MET A 471 4.25 27.76 5.57
N ASP A 472 3.36 28.74 5.59
CA ASP A 472 2.72 29.23 6.82
C ASP A 472 1.40 28.50 7.12
N GLU A 473 0.67 28.10 6.09
CA GLU A 473 -0.56 27.30 6.20
C GLU A 473 -0.34 25.91 5.60
N LEU A 474 -0.77 24.88 6.35
CA LEU A 474 -0.63 23.49 5.93
C LEU A 474 -1.79 23.08 5.01
N PRO A 475 -1.52 22.43 3.85
CA PRO A 475 -2.57 21.91 2.99
C PRO A 475 -3.46 20.88 3.69
N ALA A 476 -4.77 20.92 3.44
CA ALA A 476 -5.74 19.99 4.06
C ALA A 476 -5.40 18.51 3.86
N TRP A 477 -4.77 18.15 2.74
CA TRP A 477 -4.39 16.77 2.44
C TRP A 477 -3.35 16.18 3.41
N PHE A 478 -2.61 17.01 4.15
CA PHE A 478 -1.64 16.55 5.15
C PHE A 478 -2.27 15.67 6.22
N GLN A 479 -3.52 15.96 6.61
CA GLN A 479 -4.27 15.20 7.61
C GLN A 479 -4.54 13.74 7.18
N ARG A 480 -4.48 13.46 5.86
CA ARG A 480 -4.74 12.13 5.28
C ARG A 480 -3.46 11.27 5.12
N THR A 481 -2.29 11.79 5.47
CA THR A 481 -1.00 11.14 5.15
C THR A 481 -0.58 10.05 6.13
N ARG A 482 -1.18 9.98 7.33
CA ARG A 482 -0.82 9.08 8.45
C ARG A 482 0.62 9.20 8.98
N CYS A 483 1.49 9.97 8.33
CA CYS A 483 2.83 10.31 8.81
C CYS A 483 2.74 11.45 9.83
N LYS A 484 3.69 11.48 10.77
CA LYS A 484 3.82 12.61 11.68
C LYS A 484 4.21 13.86 10.89
N ILE A 485 3.45 14.93 11.06
CA ILE A 485 3.77 16.25 10.52
C ILE A 485 4.52 17.01 11.61
N VAL A 486 5.70 17.52 11.29
CA VAL A 486 6.50 18.31 12.21
C VAL A 486 5.98 19.74 12.23
N ALA A 487 5.53 20.20 13.40
CA ALA A 487 5.03 21.55 13.56
C ALA A 487 6.15 22.59 13.50
N LYS A 488 5.84 23.82 13.07
CA LYS A 488 6.80 24.94 13.07
C LYS A 488 7.30 25.18 14.50
N GLY A 489 8.62 25.13 14.69
CA GLY A 489 9.26 25.28 16.00
C GLY A 489 9.36 24.00 16.84
N GLU A 490 8.82 22.87 16.36
CA GLU A 490 9.01 21.57 17.00
C GLU A 490 10.46 21.10 16.84
N ILE A 491 11.09 20.72 17.96
CA ILE A 491 12.45 20.19 17.95
C ILE A 491 12.38 18.73 17.50
N ILE A 492 13.01 18.44 16.36
CA ILE A 492 13.16 17.08 15.85
C ILE A 492 14.59 16.61 16.00
N THR A 493 14.72 15.33 16.35
CA THR A 493 16.02 14.67 16.37
C THR A 493 16.40 14.29 14.94
N TYR A 494 17.43 14.94 14.40
CA TYR A 494 17.87 14.73 13.01
C TYR A 494 18.49 13.35 12.81
N LEU A 495 19.26 12.84 13.78
CA LEU A 495 19.75 11.47 13.80
C LEU A 495 19.37 10.80 15.12
N GLY A 496 18.88 9.56 15.04
CA GLY A 496 18.70 8.71 16.21
C GLY A 496 20.05 8.42 16.88
N GLY A 497 20.50 9.34 17.71
CA GLY A 497 21.57 9.09 18.67
C GLY A 497 21.07 8.04 19.66
N GLY A 498 21.28 6.77 19.34
CA GLY A 498 21.44 5.76 20.37
C GLY A 498 22.58 6.27 21.25
N GLY A 499 22.23 6.71 22.46
CA GLY A 499 23.20 7.20 23.43
C GLY A 499 24.39 6.25 23.50
N ARG A 500 25.58 6.82 23.35
CA ARG A 500 26.79 6.25 23.91
C ARG A 500 27.22 7.14 25.05
#